data_AF-A0AAW2WWT7-F1
#
_entry.id   AF-A0AAW2WWT7-F1
#
_cell.length_a   1.000
_cell.length_b   1.000
_cell.length_c   1.000
_cell.angle_alpha   90.00
_cell.angle_beta   90.00
_cell.angle_gamma   90.00
#
_symmetry.space_group_name_H-M   'P 1'
#
loop_
_entity.id
_entity.type
_entity.pdbx_description
1 polymer ?
#
loop_
_entity_poly.entity_id
_entity_poly.type
_entity_poly.pdbx_seq_one_letter_code
_entity_poly.pdbx_strand_id
1 'polypeptide(L)'
;MWADHPEFLATVEEGWRLNVEGTAQFVLCRKLKALKSPLKAFNRLHYSHISVRAKEADLALQNAQLHLDLIRETLLFGPHWGISGRRPSFLPKQRGTSSTKRPKSTT
;
A
#
# COMPACT_ATOMS: atom_id res chain seq x y z
N MET A 1 -6.72 -17.43 -0.61
CA MET A 1 -6.91 -15.97 -0.39
C MET A 1 -7.93 -15.67 0.70
N TRP A 2 -9.20 -16.12 0.66
CA TRP A 2 -10.14 -15.93 1.78
C TRP A 2 -9.95 -16.96 2.90
N ALA A 3 -9.86 -18.25 2.55
CA ALA A 3 -9.71 -19.33 3.53
C ALA A 3 -8.45 -19.26 4.39
N ASP A 4 -7.43 -18.53 3.92
CA ASP A 4 -6.17 -18.31 4.63
C ASP A 4 -6.25 -17.13 5.62
N HIS A 5 -7.30 -16.31 5.53
CA HIS A 5 -7.48 -15.17 6.43
C HIS A 5 -8.04 -15.66 7.78
N PRO A 6 -7.45 -15.24 8.91
CA PRO A 6 -7.79 -15.79 10.23
C PRO A 6 -9.27 -15.63 10.61
N GLU A 7 -9.91 -14.54 10.15
CA GLU A 7 -11.31 -14.23 10.46
C GLU A 7 -12.33 -14.87 9.50
N PHE A 8 -11.88 -15.54 8.44
CA PHE A 8 -12.79 -16.10 7.43
C PHE A 8 -13.67 -17.20 8.02
N LEU A 9 -13.09 -18.16 8.73
CA LEU A 9 -13.85 -19.27 9.32
C LEU A 9 -14.87 -18.77 10.34
N ALA A 10 -14.51 -17.81 11.19
CA ALA A 10 -15.44 -17.20 12.14
C ALA A 10 -16.63 -16.54 11.43
N THR A 11 -16.39 -15.82 10.33
CA THR A 11 -17.45 -15.21 9.52
C THR A 11 -18.40 -16.25 8.92
N VAL A 12 -17.85 -17.37 8.44
CA VAL A 12 -18.64 -18.47 7.88
C VAL A 12 -19.45 -19.18 8.96
N GLU A 13 -18.83 -19.49 10.09
CA GLU A 13 -19.46 -20.19 11.21
C GLU A 13 -20.66 -19.41 11.73
N GLU A 14 -20.53 -18.11 11.96
CA GLU A 14 -21.63 -17.27 12.43
C GLU A 14 -22.83 -17.30 11.47
N GLY A 15 -22.60 -17.19 10.17
CA GLY A 15 -23.69 -17.32 9.19
C GLY A 15 -24.26 -18.74 9.07
N TRP A 16 -23.49 -19.76 9.45
CA TRP A 16 -23.92 -21.16 9.44
C TRP A 16 -24.73 -21.58 10.66
N ARG A 17 -24.62 -20.84 11.77
CA ARG A 17 -25.41 -21.05 13.01
C ARG A 17 -26.89 -20.72 12.85
N LEU A 18 -27.30 -20.14 11.73
CA LEU A 18 -28.70 -19.89 11.41
C LEU A 18 -29.52 -21.19 11.48
N ASN A 19 -30.51 -21.23 12.37
CA ASN A 19 -31.47 -22.32 12.43
C ASN A 19 -32.47 -22.17 11.26
N VAL A 20 -32.49 -23.16 10.38
CA VAL A 20 -33.39 -23.19 9.21
C VAL A 20 -34.01 -24.56 9.13
N GLU A 21 -35.33 -24.60 9.03
CA GLU A 21 -36.11 -25.82 8.88
C GLU A 21 -36.50 -26.03 7.41
N GLY A 22 -36.70 -27.29 7.02
CA GLY A 22 -37.11 -27.69 5.68
C GLY A 22 -36.26 -28.82 5.12
N THR A 23 -36.34 -29.04 3.81
CA THR A 23 -35.51 -30.05 3.14
C THR A 23 -34.04 -29.65 3.20
N ALA A 24 -33.14 -30.63 3.12
CA ALA A 24 -31.69 -30.39 3.16
C ALA A 24 -31.23 -29.36 2.10
N GLN A 25 -31.79 -29.43 0.89
CA GLN A 25 -31.49 -28.48 -0.18
C GLN A 25 -31.96 -27.06 0.18
N PHE A 26 -33.15 -26.92 0.78
CA PHE A 26 -33.65 -25.62 1.21
C PHE A 26 -32.79 -25.02 2.31
N VAL A 27 -32.44 -25.80 3.34
CA VAL A 27 -31.55 -25.40 4.44
C VAL A 27 -30.22 -24.90 3.90
N LEU A 28 -29.58 -25.68 3.02
CA LEU A 28 -28.31 -25.31 2.38
C LEU A 28 -28.42 -23.98 1.62
N CYS A 29 -29.44 -23.85 0.75
CA CYS A 29 -29.66 -22.63 -0.02
C CYS A 29 -29.84 -21.39 0.87
N ARG A 30 -30.59 -21.53 1.96
CA ARG A 30 -30.85 -20.43 2.90
C ARG A 30 -29.58 -20.02 3.64
N LYS A 31 -28.77 -20.97 4.13
CA LYS A 31 -27.49 -20.69 4.79
C LYS A 31 -26.50 -20.01 3.84
N LEU A 32 -26.38 -20.48 2.61
CA LEU A 32 -25.55 -19.85 1.58
C LEU A 32 -26.03 -18.42 1.24
N LYS A 33 -27.34 -18.20 1.14
CA LYS A 33 -27.91 -16.85 0.95
C LYS A 33 -27.59 -15.92 2.12
N ALA A 34 -27.69 -16.42 3.35
CA ALA A 34 -27.38 -15.64 4.55
C ALA A 34 -25.89 -15.22 4.59
N LEU A 35 -24.98 -16.08 4.16
CA LEU A 35 -23.54 -15.77 4.07
C LEU A 35 -23.19 -14.71 3.02
N LYS A 36 -24.05 -14.45 2.03
CA LYS A 36 -23.71 -13.55 0.91
C LYS A 36 -23.35 -12.15 1.39
N SER A 37 -24.08 -11.59 2.36
CA SER A 37 -23.83 -10.23 2.86
C SER A 37 -22.57 -10.16 3.74
N PRO A 38 -22.40 -11.03 4.77
CA PRO A 38 -21.17 -11.12 5.54
C PRO A 38 -19.92 -11.29 4.67
N LEU A 39 -19.94 -12.19 3.69
CA LEU A 39 -18.79 -12.41 2.80
C LEU A 39 -18.49 -11.18 1.92
N LYS A 40 -19.50 -10.44 1.48
CA LYS A 40 -19.29 -9.16 0.80
C LYS A 40 -18.65 -8.12 1.71
N ALA A 41 -19.09 -8.03 2.97
CA ALA A 41 -18.52 -7.11 3.95
C ALA A 41 -17.07 -7.46 4.26
N PHE A 42 -16.80 -8.73 4.54
CA PHE A 42 -15.47 -9.30 4.71
C PHE A 42 -14.56 -8.96 3.52
N ASN A 43 -15.03 -9.21 2.29
CA ASN A 43 -14.23 -8.93 1.11
C ASN A 43 -13.90 -7.43 0.95
N ARG A 44 -14.86 -6.54 1.22
CA ARG A 44 -14.58 -5.10 1.20
C ARG A 44 -13.60 -4.71 2.30
N LEU A 45 -13.74 -5.25 3.50
CA LEU A 45 -12.90 -4.88 4.64
C LEU A 45 -11.42 -5.22 4.39
N HIS A 46 -11.15 -6.42 3.89
CA HIS A 46 -9.76 -6.91 3.79
C HIS A 46 -9.16 -6.79 2.37
N TYR A 47 -9.98 -6.71 1.31
CA TYR A 47 -9.50 -6.81 -0.07
C TYR A 47 -9.96 -5.68 -0.99
N SER A 48 -10.70 -4.67 -0.52
CA SER A 48 -11.20 -3.57 -1.38
C SER A 48 -10.09 -2.76 -2.05
N HIS A 49 -8.96 -2.58 -1.39
CA HIS A 49 -7.84 -1.77 -1.89
C HIS A 49 -6.72 -2.61 -2.52
N ILE A 50 -6.96 -3.88 -2.85
CA ILE A 50 -5.88 -4.76 -3.31
C ILE A 50 -5.26 -4.29 -4.62
N SER A 51 -6.06 -3.76 -5.55
CA SER A 51 -5.55 -3.22 -6.83
C SER A 51 -4.71 -1.97 -6.64
N VAL A 52 -5.06 -1.11 -5.67
CA VAL A 52 -4.28 0.09 -5.35
C VAL A 52 -2.94 -0.31 -4.75
N ARG A 53 -2.96 -1.21 -3.75
CA ARG A 53 -1.74 -1.71 -3.10
C ARG A 53 -0.83 -2.46 -4.08
N ALA A 54 -1.40 -3.21 -5.02
CA ALA A 54 -0.66 -3.86 -6.08
C ALA A 54 0.04 -2.83 -6.99
N LYS A 55 -0.68 -1.80 -7.42
CA LYS A 55 -0.11 -0.71 -8.24
C LYS A 55 0.99 0.06 -7.50
N GLU A 56 0.80 0.32 -6.21
CA GLU A 56 1.83 0.95 -5.36
C GLU A 56 3.08 0.08 -5.26
N ALA A 57 2.91 -1.24 -5.09
CA ALA A 57 4.02 -2.19 -5.09
C ALA A 57 4.75 -2.24 -6.44
N ASP A 58 4.02 -2.24 -7.56
CA ASP A 58 4.60 -2.20 -8.90
C ASP A 58 5.39 -0.91 -9.15
N LEU A 59 4.89 0.23 -8.68
CA LEU A 59 5.61 1.51 -8.76
C LEU A 59 6.86 1.51 -7.88
N ALA A 60 6.78 0.97 -6.67
CA ALA A 60 7.93 0.83 -5.79
C ALA A 60 9.01 -0.06 -6.40
N LEU A 61 8.61 -1.17 -7.04
CA LEU A 61 9.51 -2.07 -7.76
C LEU A 61 10.19 -1.35 -8.94
N GLN A 62 9.43 -0.62 -9.75
CA GLN A 62 9.99 0.15 -10.87
C GLN A 62 10.97 1.21 -10.39
N ASN A 63 10.66 1.95 -9.32
CA ASN A 63 11.58 2.92 -8.75
C ASN A 63 12.87 2.27 -8.23
N ALA A 64 12.76 1.12 -7.57
CA ALA A 64 13.92 0.37 -7.11
C ALA A 64 14.79 -0.07 -8.30
N GLN A 65 14.18 -0.56 -9.38
CA GLN A 65 14.88 -0.94 -10.59
C GLN A 65 15.60 0.25 -11.25
N LEU A 66 14.91 1.37 -11.43
CA LEU A 66 15.52 2.60 -11.97
C LEU A 66 16.70 3.10 -11.13
N HIS A 67 16.58 3.00 -9.81
CA HIS A 67 17.67 3.39 -8.91
C HIS A 67 18.90 2.48 -9.08
N LEU A 68 18.70 1.17 -9.24
CA LEU A 68 19.79 0.23 -9.52
C LEU A 68 20.43 0.49 -10.89
N ASP A 69 19.64 0.81 -11.90
CA ASP A 69 20.14 1.13 -13.24
C ASP A 69 20.96 2.43 -13.25
N LEU A 70 20.50 3.46 -12.52
CA LEU A 70 21.27 4.69 -12.34
C LEU A 70 22.59 4.46 -11.58
N ILE A 71 22.57 3.64 -10.53
CA ILE A 71 23.80 3.25 -9.82
C ILE A 71 24.74 2.53 -10.79
N ARG A 72 24.22 1.59 -11.58
CA ARG A 72 25.00 0.85 -12.58
C ARG A 72 25.65 1.82 -13.56
N GLU A 73 24.91 2.76 -14.12
CA GLU A 73 25.46 3.78 -15.01
C GLU A 73 26.49 4.68 -14.30
N THR A 74 26.21 5.09 -13.06
CA THR A 74 27.15 5.90 -12.25
C THR A 74 28.44 5.14 -11.93
N LEU A 75 28.37 3.82 -11.76
CA LEU A 75 29.55 2.99 -11.52
C LEU A 75 30.32 2.68 -12.81
N LEU A 76 29.64 2.64 -13.96
CA LEU A 76 30.24 2.38 -15.27
C LEU A 76 30.80 3.66 -15.94
N PHE A 77 30.19 4.82 -15.70
CA PHE A 77 30.57 6.13 -16.25
C PHE A 77 31.05 7.14 -15.19
N GLY A 78 31.08 6.74 -13.91
CA GLY A 78 31.63 7.56 -12.84
C GLY A 78 33.11 7.86 -13.11
N PRO A 79 33.62 8.99 -12.60
CA PRO A 79 35.00 9.40 -12.86
C PRO A 79 35.93 8.28 -12.39
N HIS A 80 36.46 7.53 -13.35
CA HIS A 80 37.60 6.65 -13.19
C HIS A 80 38.62 7.47 -12.39
N TRP A 81 38.83 7.10 -11.13
CA TRP A 81 39.69 7.86 -10.24
C TRP A 81 41.05 7.97 -10.95
N GLY A 82 41.36 9.19 -11.37
CA GLY A 82 42.35 9.43 -12.40
C GLY A 82 42.78 10.87 -12.34
N ILE A 83 43.37 11.21 -11.19
CA ILE A 83 44.45 12.17 -11.00
C ILE A 83 44.24 13.62 -11.53
N SER A 84 44.49 14.54 -10.60
CA SER A 84 44.79 15.97 -10.75
C SER A 84 43.62 16.95 -10.63
N GLY A 85 43.82 17.89 -9.72
CA GLY A 85 42.78 18.68 -9.09
C GLY A 85 42.18 19.77 -9.94
N ARG A 86 40.89 20.00 -9.70
CA ARG A 86 40.31 21.32 -9.44
C ARG A 86 38.91 21.11 -8.88
N ARG A 87 38.66 21.66 -7.70
CA ARG A 87 37.37 21.59 -7.00
C ARG A 87 36.34 22.44 -7.77
N PRO A 88 35.20 21.90 -8.24
CA PRO A 88 34.15 22.73 -8.82
C PRO A 88 33.43 23.51 -7.72
N SER A 89 33.53 24.83 -7.77
CA SER A 89 32.78 25.75 -6.92
C SER A 89 31.32 25.83 -7.39
N PHE A 90 30.51 24.84 -7.00
CA PHE A 90 29.06 24.92 -7.12
C PHE A 90 28.42 24.68 -5.75
N LEU A 91 28.51 25.69 -4.88
CA LEU A 91 27.55 25.87 -3.79
C LEU A 91 26.38 26.70 -4.34
N PRO A 92 25.12 26.24 -4.25
CA PRO A 92 23.98 27.06 -4.62
C PRO A 92 23.87 28.25 -3.65
N LYS A 93 23.83 29.46 -4.22
CA LYS A 93 23.64 30.72 -3.52
C LYS A 93 22.27 30.70 -2.84
N GLN A 94 22.25 30.58 -1.50
CA GLN A 94 21.05 30.76 -0.69
C GLN A 94 20.49 32.15 -0.95
N ARG A 95 19.34 32.22 -1.63
CA ARG A 95 18.60 33.46 -1.85
C ARG A 95 17.79 33.72 -0.58
N GLY A 96 18.17 34.74 0.17
CA GLY A 96 17.47 35.15 1.37
C GLY A 96 16.02 35.54 1.09
N THR A 97 15.12 35.07 1.95
CA THR A 97 13.84 35.72 2.20
C THR A 97 13.65 35.81 3.71
N SER A 98 14.11 36.91 4.28
CA SER A 98 13.66 37.39 5.58
C SER A 98 12.27 38.02 5.39
N SER A 99 11.24 37.46 6.01
CA SER A 99 10.14 38.27 6.53
C SER A 99 9.37 37.54 7.63
N THR A 100 9.74 37.92 8.84
CA THR A 100 9.04 37.87 10.13
C THR A 100 7.51 37.86 10.04
N LYS A 101 6.86 36.87 10.67
CA LYS A 101 5.52 37.06 11.25
C LYS A 101 5.53 36.67 12.72
N ARG A 102 5.44 37.70 13.55
CA ARG A 102 5.29 37.68 15.01
C ARG A 102 3.84 37.32 15.36
N PRO A 103 3.57 36.38 16.28
CA PRO A 103 2.22 36.16 16.77
C PRO A 103 1.83 37.28 17.76
N LYS A 104 0.62 37.82 17.63
CA LYS A 104 0.02 38.73 18.61
C LYS A 104 -0.68 37.91 19.70
N SER A 105 -0.31 38.18 20.94
CA SER A 105 -0.95 37.72 22.17
C SER A 105 -2.20 38.55 22.50
N THR A 106 -3.25 37.86 22.91
CA THR A 106 -4.24 38.18 23.98
C THR A 106 -4.57 39.64 24.30
N THR A 107 -5.88 39.94 24.22
CA THR A 107 -6.66 40.52 25.32
C THR A 107 -7.96 39.73 25.41
#